data_AF-A0A7M7N9E9-F1
#
_entry.id   AF-A0A7M7N9E9-F1
#
_cell.length_a   1.000
_cell.length_b   1.000
_cell.length_c   1.000
_cell.angle_alpha   90.00
_cell.angle_beta   90.00
_cell.angle_gamma   90.00
#
_symmetry.space_group_name_H-M   'P 1'
#
loop_
_entity.id
_entity.type
_entity.pdbx_description
1 polymer ?
#
loop_
_entity_poly.entity_id
_entity_poly.type
_entity_poly.pdbx_seq_one_letter_code
_entity_poly.pdbx_strand_id
1 'polypeptide(L)'
;MIYLLFLFTAATFTYRLNNETNGEQTQEDTIIVHYEDGHWSTPYFDCGGGNIWMMTYTVPFLGRRPNGTYYFKGTSGLDIDLRAIDINQCIDDNNTNISKEENIFSDTDKCDRASQTCVFIENLGFRRGSYQCVCKKGFYFPQPNNGENYYNGTILEEQHDLKIAGRENIYDQLICKRCGEGCSECTDDRSCIFTFNWALRITFLVIQCLTIVAMIPLFIFTFQFRDVKVVKAASPVLLRIILIGAVFLYCLALVGYGVPTVMRCTLMQWFKEVGFSTLYGALLLKTWRISVVFRVRSAARVRITDMDLIKRLGLIIAVSLFYLIVRTVVSPPTVEIGKSLHDLKAYQCSYDWWDYAANIGSLEGGMASELEQ
;
A
#
# COMPACT_ATOMS: atom_id res chain seq x y z
N MET A 1 11.10 2.00 67.32
CA MET A 1 12.35 2.79 67.19
C MET A 1 13.29 2.00 66.29
N ILE A 2 13.13 2.16 64.97
CA ILE A 2 13.94 1.44 63.98
C ILE A 2 15.14 2.34 63.68
N TYR A 3 16.31 1.95 64.17
CA TYR A 3 17.57 2.56 63.78
C TYR A 3 17.85 2.19 62.32
N LEU A 4 17.55 3.09 61.39
CA LEU A 4 18.12 3.00 60.04
C LEU A 4 19.61 3.38 60.17
N LEU A 5 20.47 2.37 60.21
CA LEU A 5 21.90 2.52 59.97
C LEU A 5 22.08 2.88 58.49
N PHE A 6 22.16 4.16 58.17
CA PHE A 6 22.62 4.62 56.87
C PHE A 6 24.12 4.28 56.75
N LEU A 7 24.43 3.26 55.94
CA LEU A 7 25.79 2.92 55.53
C LEU A 7 26.24 3.96 54.50
N PHE A 8 26.82 5.07 54.96
CA PHE A 8 27.47 6.03 54.07
C PHE A 8 28.85 5.51 53.67
N THR A 9 29.12 5.44 52.36
CA THR A 9 30.45 5.15 51.83
C THR A 9 31.38 6.35 52.06
N ALA A 10 32.49 6.13 52.75
CA ALA A 10 33.49 7.16 53.03
C ALA A 10 34.68 7.05 52.07
N ALA A 11 35.10 8.16 51.48
CA ALA A 11 36.32 8.27 50.69
C ALA A 11 37.41 9.00 51.48
N THR A 12 38.65 8.51 51.38
CA THR A 12 39.83 9.11 52.01
C THR A 12 40.62 9.87 50.94
N PHE A 13 40.78 11.17 51.12
CA PHE A 13 41.60 12.00 50.25
C PHE A 13 42.83 12.51 51.01
N THR A 14 44.01 12.29 50.45
CA THR A 14 45.27 12.79 51.01
C THR A 14 45.76 13.96 50.17
N TYR A 15 45.96 15.13 50.79
CA TYR A 15 46.52 16.30 50.11
C TYR A 15 47.67 16.91 50.93
N ARG A 16 48.53 17.67 50.26
CA ARG A 16 49.66 18.38 50.88
C ARG A 16 49.41 19.88 50.82
N LEU A 17 49.38 20.53 51.97
CA LEU A 17 49.34 21.99 52.07
C LEU A 17 50.78 22.52 52.11
N ASN A 18 51.42 22.59 50.94
CA ASN A 18 52.58 23.43 50.56
C ASN A 18 53.31 22.82 49.36
N ASN A 19 53.87 23.67 48.50
CA ASN A 19 54.56 23.27 47.26
C ASN A 19 55.95 22.63 47.50
N GLU A 20 56.32 22.37 48.75
CA GLU A 20 57.59 21.73 49.12
C GLU A 20 57.40 20.23 49.32
N THR A 21 58.33 19.45 48.79
CA THR A 21 58.29 17.98 48.74
C THR A 21 58.24 17.29 50.12
N ASN A 22 58.54 18.02 51.20
CA ASN A 22 58.60 17.55 52.59
C ASN A 22 57.39 17.95 53.47
N GLY A 23 56.29 18.46 52.91
CA GLY A 23 55.08 18.79 53.67
C GLY A 23 54.34 17.55 54.22
N GLU A 24 53.85 17.65 55.46
CA GLU A 24 53.03 16.64 56.14
C GLU A 24 51.75 16.36 55.31
N GLN A 25 51.43 15.08 55.07
CA GLN A 25 50.21 14.70 54.33
C GLN A 25 49.00 14.75 55.27
N THR A 26 48.01 15.59 54.94
CA THR A 26 46.75 15.63 55.68
C THR A 26 45.75 14.69 55.02
N GLN A 27 45.22 13.74 55.79
CA GLN A 27 44.19 12.81 55.35
C GLN A 27 42.82 13.34 55.80
N GLU A 28 41.97 13.70 54.84
CA GLU A 28 40.57 14.06 55.10
C GLU A 28 39.64 12.93 54.63
N ASP A 29 38.75 12.51 55.53
CA ASP A 29 37.67 11.57 55.21
C ASP A 29 36.41 12.36 54.88
N THR A 30 35.87 12.13 53.69
CA THR A 30 34.65 12.79 53.20
C THR A 30 33.60 11.73 52.87
N ILE A 31 32.33 12.04 53.14
CA ILE A 31 31.21 11.20 52.72
C ILE A 31 31.07 11.30 51.20
N ILE A 32 30.99 10.16 50.52
CA ILE A 32 30.65 10.13 49.09
C ILE A 32 29.16 10.45 48.97
N VAL A 33 28.85 11.48 48.21
CA VAL A 33 27.50 11.95 47.94
C VAL A 33 27.05 11.37 46.61
N HIS A 34 25.89 10.71 46.59
CA HIS A 34 25.31 10.15 45.37
C HIS A 34 24.39 11.17 44.69
N TYR A 35 24.02 10.92 43.43
CA TYR A 35 23.11 11.79 42.68
C TYR A 35 21.76 12.00 43.40
N GLU A 36 21.31 11.00 44.14
CA GLU A 36 20.05 11.03 44.91
C GLU A 36 20.08 11.99 46.11
N ASP A 37 21.27 12.35 46.60
CA ASP A 37 21.44 13.23 47.77
C ASP A 37 21.45 14.72 47.41
N GLY A 38 21.43 15.05 46.12
CA GLY A 38 21.41 16.42 45.63
C GLY A 38 19.99 16.97 45.41
N HIS A 39 19.91 18.29 45.28
CA HIS A 39 18.65 19.01 45.12
C HIS A 39 18.68 19.88 43.86
N TRP A 40 17.67 19.71 43.01
CA TRP A 40 17.41 20.56 41.85
C TRP A 40 16.55 21.77 42.24
N SER A 41 16.97 22.97 41.86
CA SER A 41 16.13 24.17 41.97
C SER A 41 14.97 24.12 40.96
N THR A 42 13.89 24.84 41.24
CA THR A 42 12.96 25.20 40.16
C THR A 42 13.68 26.12 39.16
N PRO A 43 13.31 26.11 37.86
CA PRO A 43 13.84 27.07 36.89
C PRO A 43 13.72 28.52 37.39
N TYR A 44 14.82 29.25 37.36
CA TYR A 44 14.85 30.67 37.75
C TYR A 44 15.69 31.50 36.77
N PHE A 45 15.41 32.80 36.74
CA PHE A 45 16.13 33.74 35.89
C PHE A 45 17.23 34.42 36.70
N ASP A 46 18.49 34.23 36.32
CA ASP A 46 19.62 34.88 36.97
C ASP A 46 19.91 36.24 36.34
N CYS A 47 19.52 37.30 37.05
CA CYS A 47 19.78 38.68 36.67
C CYS A 47 21.24 39.13 36.90
N GLY A 48 22.05 38.37 37.64
CA GLY A 48 23.37 38.81 38.14
C GLY A 48 24.57 38.32 37.33
N GLY A 49 24.51 37.10 36.78
CA GLY A 49 25.62 36.46 36.07
C GLY A 49 25.51 36.50 34.54
N GLY A 50 24.32 36.71 33.97
CA GLY A 50 24.16 36.70 32.51
C GLY A 50 22.77 36.97 31.92
N ASN A 51 21.73 37.23 32.73
CA ASN A 51 20.33 37.36 32.28
C ASN A 51 19.85 36.10 31.53
N ILE A 52 20.04 34.94 32.15
CA ILE A 52 19.76 33.62 31.56
C ILE A 52 18.78 32.83 32.43
N TRP A 53 17.93 32.03 31.78
CA TRP A 53 17.10 31.05 32.47
C TRP A 53 17.93 29.81 32.76
N MET A 54 18.00 29.40 34.02
CA MET A 54 18.83 28.29 34.45
C MET A 54 18.16 27.42 35.49
N MET A 55 18.65 26.20 35.61
CA MET A 55 18.31 25.26 36.68
C MET A 55 19.60 24.80 37.34
N THR A 56 19.62 24.80 38.67
CA THR A 56 20.83 24.50 39.44
C THR A 56 20.64 23.20 40.20
N TYR A 57 21.55 22.26 39.98
CA TYR A 57 21.69 21.09 40.84
C TYR A 57 22.69 21.39 41.95
N THR A 58 22.30 21.21 43.20
CA THR A 58 23.15 21.50 44.35
C THR A 58 23.36 20.24 45.18
N VAL A 59 24.62 19.95 45.51
CA VAL A 59 25.00 18.85 46.42
C VAL A 59 25.81 19.40 47.59
N PRO A 60 25.52 19.00 48.84
CA PRO A 60 26.32 19.39 49.99
C PRO A 60 27.62 18.59 50.01
N PHE A 61 28.74 19.20 50.40
CA PHE A 61 29.94 18.46 50.78
C PHE A 61 30.26 18.71 52.26
N LEU A 62 30.58 17.62 52.96
CA LEU A 62 30.70 17.58 54.40
C LEU A 62 32.15 17.31 54.81
N GLY A 63 32.64 18.04 55.81
CA GLY A 63 33.92 17.79 56.44
C GLY A 63 33.79 16.89 57.66
N ARG A 64 34.82 16.10 57.96
CA ARG A 64 34.89 15.30 59.20
C ARG A 64 35.78 15.99 60.22
N ARG A 65 35.32 16.11 61.47
CA ARG A 65 36.12 16.59 62.61
C ARG A 65 36.96 15.45 63.19
N PRO A 66 38.07 15.76 63.90
CA PRO A 66 38.87 14.75 64.62
C PRO A 66 38.07 13.90 65.61
N ASN A 67 36.98 14.46 66.15
CA ASN A 67 36.08 13.78 67.10
C ASN A 67 35.09 12.80 66.40
N GLY A 68 35.22 12.60 65.09
CA GLY A 68 34.37 11.69 64.30
C GLY A 68 33.03 12.27 63.85
N THR A 69 32.70 13.52 64.19
CA THR A 69 31.46 14.20 63.77
C THR A 69 31.61 14.91 62.43
N TYR A 70 30.55 14.88 61.61
CA TYR A 70 30.51 15.59 60.34
C TYR A 70 29.98 17.02 60.52
N TYR A 71 30.50 17.95 59.74
CA TYR A 71 30.02 19.33 59.68
C TYR A 71 29.87 19.79 58.23
N PHE A 72 28.88 20.64 57.99
CA PHE A 72 28.63 21.23 56.68
C PHE A 72 29.77 22.19 56.31
N LYS A 73 30.47 21.92 55.19
CA LYS A 73 31.51 22.80 54.64
C LYS A 73 30.92 23.75 53.59
N GLY A 74 30.00 23.27 52.76
CA GLY A 74 29.36 24.07 51.71
C GLY A 74 28.55 23.22 50.75
N THR A 75 28.12 23.83 49.65
CA THR A 75 27.49 23.17 48.51
C THR A 75 28.34 23.33 47.25
N SER A 76 28.30 22.32 46.39
CA SER A 76 28.73 22.42 45.00
C SER A 76 27.48 22.51 44.14
N GLY A 77 27.41 23.53 43.29
CA GLY A 77 26.31 23.73 42.34
C GLY A 77 26.76 23.45 40.91
N LEU A 78 25.91 22.79 40.12
CA LEU A 78 26.00 22.76 38.67
C LEU A 78 24.85 23.58 38.10
N ASP A 79 25.20 24.63 37.38
CA ASP A 79 24.29 25.55 36.74
C ASP A 79 24.08 25.15 35.29
N ILE A 80 22.83 24.90 34.91
CA ILE A 80 22.47 24.46 33.56
C ILE A 80 21.69 25.58 32.86
N ASP A 81 22.22 26.08 31.75
CA ASP A 81 21.52 27.03 30.87
C ASP A 81 20.40 26.31 30.13
N LEU A 82 19.15 26.67 30.43
CA LEU A 82 17.98 26.05 29.82
C LEU A 82 17.91 26.38 28.33
N ARG A 83 18.52 27.47 27.85
CA ARG A 83 18.49 27.80 26.41
C ARG A 83 19.31 26.83 25.56
N ALA A 84 20.26 26.11 26.16
CA ALA A 84 21.12 25.15 25.49
C ALA A 84 20.57 23.71 25.52
N ILE A 85 19.47 23.48 26.23
CA ILE A 85 18.83 22.16 26.33
C ILE A 85 17.58 22.15 25.48
N ASP A 86 17.51 21.23 24.53
CA ASP A 86 16.30 21.00 23.76
C ASP A 86 15.31 20.08 24.48
N ILE A 87 14.04 20.26 24.18
CA ILE A 87 12.95 19.41 24.67
C ILE A 87 12.46 18.52 23.52
N ASN A 88 12.58 17.20 23.67
CA ASN A 88 11.96 16.26 22.74
C ASN A 88 10.52 15.92 23.19
N GLN A 89 9.53 16.42 22.46
CA GLN A 89 8.11 16.16 22.74
C GLN A 89 7.57 14.91 22.05
N CYS A 90 8.31 14.36 21.09
CA CYS A 90 7.91 13.19 20.32
C CYS A 90 8.11 11.91 21.14
N ILE A 91 7.36 10.86 20.79
CA ILE A 91 7.53 9.53 21.38
C ILE A 91 8.87 8.95 20.95
N ASP A 92 9.67 8.49 21.91
CA ASP A 92 10.92 7.78 21.62
C ASP A 92 10.61 6.39 21.06
N ASP A 93 11.12 6.11 19.86
CA ASP A 93 11.09 4.76 19.30
C ASP A 93 12.02 3.87 20.15
N ASN A 94 11.44 2.98 20.96
CA ASN A 94 12.09 2.00 21.86
C ASN A 94 13.20 1.10 21.23
N ASN A 95 13.59 1.32 19.97
CA ASN A 95 14.48 0.48 19.18
C ASN A 95 15.96 0.93 19.18
N THR A 96 16.31 2.06 19.79
CA THR A 96 17.72 2.45 19.96
C THR A 96 18.23 1.98 21.32
N ASN A 97 19.08 0.94 21.31
CA ASN A 97 19.78 0.40 22.48
C ASN A 97 20.87 1.37 22.99
N ILE A 98 20.51 2.62 23.24
CA ILE A 98 21.37 3.65 23.81
C ILE A 98 20.62 4.13 25.06
N SER A 99 21.18 3.81 26.23
CA SER A 99 20.84 4.30 27.57
C SER A 99 19.47 5.00 27.67
N LYS A 100 18.46 4.29 28.19
CA LYS A 100 17.15 4.81 28.60
C LYS A 100 17.33 5.94 29.63
N GLU A 101 17.60 7.14 29.17
CA GLU A 101 17.22 8.34 29.90
C GLU A 101 15.74 8.55 29.58
N GLU A 102 14.88 8.42 30.60
CA GLU A 102 13.45 8.60 30.41
C GLU A 102 13.17 10.05 30.01
N ASN A 103 12.77 10.25 28.75
CA ASN A 103 12.35 11.54 28.28
C ASN A 103 10.99 11.91 28.90
N ILE A 104 11.03 12.76 29.92
CA ILE A 104 9.83 13.25 30.64
C ILE A 104 8.87 14.04 29.75
N PHE A 105 9.34 14.56 28.61
CA PHE A 105 8.54 15.34 27.68
C PHE A 105 7.97 14.52 26.53
N SER A 106 8.29 13.21 26.45
CA SER A 106 7.72 12.30 25.46
C SER A 106 6.19 12.30 25.52
N ASP A 107 5.55 12.13 24.36
CA ASP A 107 4.09 12.06 24.19
C ASP A 107 3.34 13.37 24.54
N THR A 108 4.04 14.50 24.57
CA THR A 108 3.43 15.82 24.81
C THR A 108 3.19 16.62 23.54
N ASP A 109 3.50 16.06 22.37
CA ASP A 109 3.24 16.69 21.07
C ASP A 109 1.73 16.86 20.79
N LYS A 110 1.43 17.70 19.79
CA LYS A 110 0.07 17.99 19.32
C LYS A 110 -0.19 17.48 17.90
N CYS A 111 0.60 16.53 17.42
CA CYS A 111 0.35 15.92 16.13
C CYS A 111 -0.90 15.02 16.19
N ASP A 112 -1.63 14.93 15.09
CA ASP A 112 -2.73 13.97 14.98
C ASP A 112 -2.20 12.54 14.86
N ARG A 113 -2.40 11.70 15.89
CA ARG A 113 -1.87 10.33 15.92
C ARG A 113 -2.42 9.44 14.80
N ALA A 114 -3.59 9.75 14.23
CA ALA A 114 -4.17 8.95 13.17
C ALA A 114 -3.46 9.18 11.83
N SER A 115 -3.15 10.43 11.50
CA SER A 115 -2.66 10.85 10.17
C SER A 115 -1.21 11.33 10.13
N GLN A 116 -0.58 11.64 11.28
CA GLN A 116 0.73 12.30 11.37
C GLN A 116 1.71 11.58 12.30
N THR A 117 3.00 11.77 12.04
CA THR A 117 4.13 11.32 12.85
C THR A 117 4.95 12.53 13.30
N CYS A 118 5.29 12.59 14.59
CA CYS A 118 6.12 13.63 15.19
C CYS A 118 7.61 13.38 14.87
N VAL A 119 8.32 14.42 14.43
CA VAL A 119 9.77 14.39 14.24
C VAL A 119 10.37 15.57 15.02
N PHE A 120 11.27 15.25 15.95
CA PHE A 120 11.94 16.23 16.79
C PHE A 120 12.97 17.05 16.01
N ILE A 121 13.11 18.33 16.34
CA ILE A 121 14.08 19.26 15.74
C ILE A 121 15.05 19.74 16.81
N GLU A 122 16.34 19.45 16.62
CA GLU A 122 17.42 19.82 17.52
C GLU A 122 17.85 21.29 17.36
N ASN A 123 18.48 21.84 18.40
CA ASN A 123 19.12 23.16 18.50
C ASN A 123 18.16 24.36 18.47
N LEU A 124 17.00 24.21 19.11
CA LEU A 124 15.98 25.25 19.22
C LEU A 124 15.80 25.79 20.66
N GLY A 125 16.53 25.20 21.60
CA GLY A 125 16.51 25.50 23.03
C GLY A 125 15.26 24.98 23.73
N PHE A 126 15.13 25.35 25.01
CA PHE A 126 14.04 24.92 25.86
C PHE A 126 12.73 25.67 25.54
N ARG A 127 12.04 25.19 24.50
CA ARG A 127 10.75 25.70 24.07
C ARG A 127 9.83 24.58 23.60
N ARG A 128 8.52 24.78 23.76
CA ARG A 128 7.48 23.91 23.20
C ARG A 128 7.34 24.17 21.70
N GLY A 129 7.00 23.14 20.94
CA GLY A 129 6.83 23.21 19.48
C GLY A 129 8.11 22.97 18.68
N SER A 130 9.19 22.49 19.30
CA SER A 130 10.45 22.09 18.62
C SER A 130 10.34 20.73 17.91
N TYR A 131 9.26 20.55 17.16
CA TYR A 131 8.99 19.36 16.36
C TYR A 131 8.23 19.72 15.09
N GLN A 132 8.20 18.81 14.13
CA GLN A 132 7.40 18.90 12.92
C GLN A 132 6.49 17.67 12.80
N CYS A 133 5.23 17.89 12.44
CA CYS A 133 4.29 16.80 12.16
C CYS A 133 4.30 16.47 10.67
N VAL A 134 4.82 15.29 10.34
CA VAL A 134 4.90 14.78 8.97
C VAL A 134 3.76 13.80 8.72
N CYS A 135 3.12 13.86 7.56
CA CYS A 135 2.02 12.94 7.23
C CYS A 135 2.49 11.48 7.16
N LYS A 136 1.69 10.57 7.71
CA LYS A 136 1.89 9.12 7.58
C LYS A 136 1.64 8.66 6.14
N LYS A 137 2.20 7.50 5.77
CA LYS A 137 1.90 6.84 4.50
C LYS A 137 0.39 6.63 4.34
N GLY A 138 -0.14 6.95 3.16
CA GLY A 138 -1.59 6.97 2.90
C GLY A 138 -2.30 8.28 3.23
N PHE A 139 -1.56 9.29 3.72
CA PHE A 139 -2.04 10.65 3.92
C PHE A 139 -1.13 11.67 3.22
N TYR A 140 -1.67 12.83 2.87
CA TYR A 140 -0.94 13.93 2.23
C TYR A 140 -1.23 15.28 2.88
N PHE A 141 -0.29 16.21 2.68
CA PHE A 141 -0.38 17.58 3.16
C PHE A 141 -1.21 18.43 2.18
N PRO A 142 -2.32 19.04 2.60
CA PRO A 142 -3.12 19.89 1.74
C PRO A 142 -2.39 21.21 1.46
N GLN A 143 -2.02 21.45 0.20
CA GLN A 143 -1.34 22.66 -0.32
C GLN A 143 0.08 22.87 0.22
N PRO A 144 1.13 22.37 -0.46
CA PRO A 144 2.50 22.67 -0.07
C PRO A 144 2.79 24.16 -0.23
N ASN A 145 2.90 24.88 0.88
CA ASN A 145 3.41 26.26 0.87
C ASN A 145 4.93 26.18 0.72
N ASN A 146 5.47 26.71 -0.37
CA ASN A 146 6.91 26.77 -0.64
C ASN A 146 7.66 25.41 -0.61
N GLY A 147 6.95 24.29 -0.83
CA GLY A 147 7.55 22.95 -0.85
C GLY A 147 7.72 22.28 0.53
N GLU A 148 7.19 22.88 1.60
CA GLU A 148 7.12 22.26 2.92
C GLU A 148 5.89 21.34 3.00
N ASN A 149 6.12 20.06 3.37
CA ASN A 149 5.09 19.02 3.45
C ASN A 149 4.80 18.59 4.90
N TYR A 150 4.95 19.52 5.86
CA TYR A 150 4.81 19.26 7.29
C TYR A 150 4.16 20.44 8.00
N TYR A 151 3.58 20.17 9.16
CA TYR A 151 3.08 21.21 10.05
C TYR A 151 4.13 21.54 11.12
N ASN A 152 4.47 22.82 11.27
CA ASN A 152 5.39 23.29 12.31
C ASN A 152 4.76 23.16 13.70
N GLY A 153 5.48 22.54 14.64
CA GLY A 153 5.05 22.33 16.02
C GLY A 153 4.70 23.63 16.76
N THR A 154 5.48 24.71 16.54
CA THR A 154 5.21 26.02 17.15
C THR A 154 3.80 26.55 16.81
N ILE A 155 3.38 26.42 15.55
CA ILE A 155 2.05 26.88 15.09
C ILE A 155 0.97 25.96 15.65
N LEU A 156 1.20 24.65 15.65
CA LEU A 156 0.27 23.66 16.22
C LEU A 156 0.01 23.90 17.71
N GLU A 157 1.05 24.13 18.51
CA GLU A 157 0.92 24.43 19.94
C GLU A 157 0.17 25.74 20.17
N GLU A 158 0.46 26.79 19.40
CA GLU A 158 -0.28 28.06 19.49
C GLU A 158 -1.77 27.89 19.16
N GLN A 159 -2.09 27.19 18.06
CA GLN A 159 -3.48 26.95 17.66
C GLN A 159 -4.21 26.03 18.64
N HIS A 160 -3.51 25.08 19.26
CA HIS A 160 -4.05 24.25 20.32
C HIS A 160 -4.35 25.05 21.59
N ASP A 161 -3.45 25.96 22.00
CA ASP A 161 -3.67 26.86 23.13
C ASP A 161 -4.89 27.76 22.90
N LEU A 162 -5.06 28.29 21.68
CA LEU A 162 -6.27 29.03 21.28
C LEU A 162 -7.54 28.17 21.37
N LYS A 163 -7.46 26.89 20.98
CA LYS A 163 -8.55 25.93 21.08
C LYS A 163 -8.96 25.66 22.53
N ILE A 164 -8.00 25.44 23.43
CA ILE A 164 -8.27 25.27 24.87
C ILE A 164 -8.90 26.55 25.45
N ALA A 165 -8.41 27.71 25.03
CA ALA A 165 -8.91 29.01 25.50
C ALA A 165 -10.29 29.38 24.92
N GLY A 166 -10.88 28.56 24.05
CA GLY A 166 -12.20 28.80 23.44
C GLY A 166 -12.21 29.95 22.42
N ARG A 167 -11.05 30.29 21.84
CA ARG A 167 -10.92 31.32 20.79
C ARG A 167 -11.02 30.69 19.40
N GLU A 168 -11.26 31.52 18.39
CA GLU A 168 -11.18 31.11 16.98
C GLU A 168 -9.78 30.54 16.70
N ASN A 169 -9.73 29.33 16.14
CA ASN A 169 -8.50 28.59 15.89
C ASN A 169 -8.65 27.71 14.64
N ILE A 170 -7.54 27.32 14.05
CA ILE A 170 -7.48 26.43 12.87
C ILE A 170 -6.92 25.03 13.20
N TYR A 171 -6.83 24.67 14.49
CA TYR A 171 -6.17 23.43 14.93
C TYR A 171 -6.75 22.17 14.26
N ASP A 172 -8.07 22.07 14.17
CA ASP A 172 -8.76 20.92 13.55
C ASP A 172 -8.59 20.85 12.02
N GLN A 173 -8.04 21.90 11.41
CA GLN A 173 -7.71 21.95 9.98
C GLN A 173 -6.25 21.56 9.71
N LEU A 174 -5.38 21.55 10.73
CA LEU A 174 -3.97 21.18 10.64
C LEU A 174 -3.78 19.66 10.68
N ILE A 175 -4.57 18.94 9.88
CA ILE A 175 -4.61 17.48 9.83
C ILE A 175 -4.33 17.02 8.39
N CYS A 176 -3.55 15.95 8.22
CA CYS A 176 -3.29 15.41 6.90
C CYS A 176 -4.54 14.73 6.31
N LYS A 177 -4.74 14.88 5.01
CA LYS A 177 -5.89 14.27 4.30
C LYS A 177 -5.54 12.87 3.82
N ARG A 178 -6.52 11.96 3.76
CA ARG A 178 -6.31 10.61 3.22
C ARG A 178 -6.07 10.68 1.71
N CYS A 179 -5.20 9.82 1.22
CA CYS A 179 -5.00 9.65 -0.21
C CYS A 179 -6.26 9.13 -0.92
N GLY A 180 -6.36 9.45 -2.20
CA GLY A 180 -7.35 8.86 -3.10
C GLY A 180 -7.24 7.34 -3.19
N GLU A 181 -8.32 6.70 -3.64
CA GLU A 181 -8.41 5.23 -3.69
C GLU A 181 -7.24 4.62 -4.49
N GLY A 182 -6.64 3.56 -3.92
CA GLY A 182 -5.56 2.78 -4.55
C GLY A 182 -4.14 3.35 -4.40
N CYS A 183 -3.97 4.55 -3.84
CA CYS A 183 -2.64 5.12 -3.58
C CYS A 183 -2.06 4.61 -2.24
N SER A 184 -0.74 4.34 -2.20
CA SER A 184 0.00 4.08 -0.94
C SER A 184 0.74 5.32 -0.43
N GLU A 185 1.10 6.21 -1.36
CA GLU A 185 1.77 7.48 -1.13
C GLU A 185 1.21 8.46 -2.16
N CYS A 186 0.87 9.68 -1.75
CA CYS A 186 0.27 10.66 -2.63
C CYS A 186 0.68 12.08 -2.20
N THR A 187 0.71 12.99 -3.16
CA THR A 187 0.92 14.43 -2.94
C THR A 187 -0.39 15.21 -3.01
N ASP A 188 -1.41 14.65 -3.67
CA ASP A 188 -2.68 15.28 -3.98
C ASP A 188 -3.85 14.30 -3.84
N ASP A 189 -5.08 14.81 -3.90
CA ASP A 189 -6.35 14.05 -3.86
C ASP A 189 -6.64 13.27 -5.16
N ARG A 190 -5.64 13.02 -6.01
CA ARG A 190 -5.85 12.32 -7.28
C ARG A 190 -5.95 10.82 -7.02
N SER A 191 -6.95 10.17 -7.61
CA SER A 191 -7.09 8.71 -7.55
C SER A 191 -5.97 8.02 -8.33
N CYS A 192 -5.29 7.04 -7.71
CA CYS A 192 -4.27 6.21 -8.37
C CYS A 192 -4.87 5.01 -9.13
N ILE A 193 -6.20 4.95 -9.26
CA ILE A 193 -6.91 3.92 -10.01
C ILE A 193 -7.30 4.50 -11.37
N PHE A 194 -7.11 3.72 -12.43
CA PHE A 194 -7.48 4.13 -13.77
C PHE A 194 -9.00 4.35 -13.90
N THR A 195 -9.41 5.58 -14.19
CA THR A 195 -10.82 5.94 -14.40
C THR A 195 -11.20 5.61 -15.84
N PHE A 196 -12.07 4.60 -16.01
CA PHE A 196 -12.56 4.24 -17.34
C PHE A 196 -13.56 5.27 -17.85
N ASN A 197 -13.53 5.56 -19.15
CA ASN A 197 -14.58 6.35 -19.79
C ASN A 197 -15.88 5.54 -19.81
N TRP A 198 -16.76 5.85 -18.86
CA TRP A 198 -18.01 5.14 -18.64
C TRP A 198 -18.95 5.23 -19.86
N ALA A 199 -18.89 6.32 -20.62
CA ALA A 199 -19.68 6.48 -21.84
C ALA A 199 -19.28 5.43 -22.90
N LEU A 200 -17.99 5.31 -23.20
CA LEU A 200 -17.49 4.31 -24.16
C LEU A 200 -17.85 2.88 -23.73
N ARG A 201 -17.68 2.57 -22.44
CA ARG A 201 -18.00 1.25 -21.90
C ARG A 201 -19.49 0.90 -22.03
N ILE A 202 -20.38 1.83 -21.72
CA ILE A 202 -21.83 1.62 -21.87
C ILE A 202 -22.20 1.51 -23.36
N THR A 203 -21.61 2.33 -24.24
CA THR A 203 -21.86 2.24 -25.68
C THR A 203 -21.55 0.85 -26.23
N PHE A 204 -20.37 0.30 -25.92
CA PHE A 204 -20.02 -1.06 -26.36
C PHE A 204 -20.94 -2.13 -25.77
N LEU A 205 -21.34 -2.00 -24.51
CA LEU A 205 -22.27 -2.95 -23.87
C LEU A 205 -23.65 -2.92 -24.53
N VAL A 206 -24.18 -1.74 -24.85
CA VAL A 206 -25.48 -1.60 -25.51
C VAL A 206 -25.45 -2.22 -26.90
N ILE A 207 -24.42 -1.93 -27.70
CA ILE A 207 -24.23 -2.54 -29.02
C ILE A 207 -24.17 -4.06 -28.89
N GLN A 208 -23.42 -4.56 -27.91
CA GLN A 208 -23.27 -5.99 -27.67
C GLN A 208 -24.59 -6.70 -27.32
N CYS A 209 -25.40 -6.10 -26.44
CA CYS A 209 -26.71 -6.62 -26.08
C CYS A 209 -27.66 -6.62 -27.28
N LEU A 210 -27.68 -5.55 -28.08
CA LEU A 210 -28.49 -5.48 -29.30
C LEU A 210 -28.11 -6.57 -30.30
N THR A 211 -26.83 -6.86 -30.46
CA THR A 211 -26.36 -7.95 -31.33
C THR A 211 -26.84 -9.31 -30.83
N ILE A 212 -26.74 -9.60 -29.52
CA ILE A 212 -27.23 -10.87 -28.96
C ILE A 212 -28.74 -11.02 -29.19
N VAL A 213 -29.53 -9.96 -28.97
CA VAL A 213 -30.97 -9.97 -29.23
C VAL A 213 -31.27 -10.19 -30.71
N ALA A 214 -30.50 -9.60 -31.63
CA ALA A 214 -30.65 -9.78 -33.07
C ALA A 214 -30.30 -11.21 -33.55
N MET A 215 -29.50 -11.96 -32.79
CA MET A 215 -29.19 -13.36 -33.12
C MET A 215 -30.37 -14.31 -32.86
N ILE A 216 -31.28 -13.98 -31.94
CA ILE A 216 -32.47 -14.79 -31.63
C ILE A 216 -33.41 -14.93 -32.84
N PRO A 217 -33.87 -13.85 -33.51
CA PRO A 217 -34.71 -13.98 -34.70
C PRO A 217 -33.97 -14.64 -35.86
N LEU A 218 -32.65 -14.43 -36.01
CA LEU A 218 -31.85 -15.16 -37.00
C LEU A 218 -31.86 -16.66 -36.72
N PHE A 219 -31.69 -17.06 -35.47
CA PHE A 219 -31.77 -18.46 -35.06
C PHE A 219 -33.15 -19.04 -35.37
N ILE A 220 -34.23 -18.36 -34.99
CA ILE A 220 -35.61 -18.78 -35.30
C ILE A 220 -35.84 -18.87 -36.82
N PHE A 221 -35.34 -17.90 -37.59
CA PHE A 221 -35.41 -17.89 -39.05
C PHE A 221 -34.75 -19.14 -39.66
N THR A 222 -33.59 -19.57 -39.14
CA THR A 222 -32.94 -20.80 -39.62
C THR A 222 -33.75 -22.07 -39.36
N PHE A 223 -34.60 -22.09 -38.32
CA PHE A 223 -35.52 -23.20 -38.06
C PHE A 223 -36.75 -23.15 -38.96
N GLN A 224 -37.39 -21.98 -39.07
CA GLN A 224 -38.63 -21.82 -39.82
C GLN A 224 -38.43 -22.04 -41.33
N PHE A 225 -37.34 -21.51 -41.89
CA PHE A 225 -37.07 -21.55 -43.34
C PHE A 225 -36.11 -22.67 -43.74
N ARG A 226 -36.05 -23.76 -42.97
CA ARG A 226 -35.13 -24.89 -43.20
C ARG A 226 -35.29 -25.53 -44.59
N ASP A 227 -36.50 -25.51 -45.14
CA ASP A 227 -36.83 -26.16 -46.41
C ASP A 227 -36.61 -25.28 -47.65
N VAL A 228 -36.33 -23.99 -47.47
CA VAL A 228 -36.02 -23.09 -48.58
C VAL A 228 -34.73 -23.56 -49.26
N LYS A 229 -34.74 -23.66 -50.59
CA LYS A 229 -33.63 -24.22 -51.39
C LYS A 229 -32.27 -23.59 -51.05
N VAL A 230 -32.24 -22.28 -50.80
CA VAL A 230 -31.03 -21.52 -50.42
C VAL A 230 -30.49 -21.97 -49.05
N VAL A 231 -31.33 -22.04 -48.02
CA VAL A 231 -30.94 -22.43 -46.66
C VAL A 231 -30.58 -23.92 -46.60
N LYS A 232 -31.31 -24.74 -47.34
CA LYS A 232 -31.07 -26.19 -47.46
C LYS A 232 -29.72 -26.49 -48.11
N ALA A 233 -29.32 -25.71 -49.11
CA ALA A 233 -28.00 -25.86 -49.75
C ALA A 233 -26.84 -25.52 -48.79
N ALA A 234 -27.04 -24.55 -47.89
CA ALA A 234 -26.04 -24.08 -46.94
C ALA A 234 -25.83 -24.98 -45.70
N SER A 235 -26.49 -26.14 -45.61
CA SER A 235 -26.49 -27.03 -44.44
C SER A 235 -26.99 -26.35 -43.15
N PRO A 236 -28.31 -26.36 -42.87
CA PRO A 236 -28.93 -25.61 -41.77
C PRO A 236 -28.45 -26.04 -40.37
N VAL A 237 -27.85 -27.23 -40.22
CA VAL A 237 -27.31 -27.68 -38.93
C VAL A 237 -26.03 -26.92 -38.57
N LEU A 238 -25.09 -26.77 -39.50
CA LEU A 238 -23.84 -26.02 -39.26
C LEU A 238 -24.12 -24.54 -39.02
N LEU A 239 -25.06 -23.96 -39.76
CA LEU A 239 -25.44 -22.56 -39.58
C LEU A 239 -25.95 -22.28 -38.15
N ARG A 240 -26.74 -23.19 -37.57
CA ARG A 240 -27.21 -23.08 -36.18
C ARG A 240 -26.08 -23.18 -35.17
N ILE A 241 -25.09 -24.04 -35.41
CA ILE A 241 -23.92 -24.18 -34.52
C ILE A 241 -23.03 -22.93 -34.57
N ILE A 242 -22.85 -22.32 -35.76
CA ILE A 242 -22.15 -21.04 -35.94
C ILE A 242 -22.85 -19.93 -35.12
N LEU A 243 -24.18 -19.85 -35.20
CA LEU A 243 -24.95 -18.87 -34.41
C LEU A 243 -24.77 -19.08 -32.90
N ILE A 244 -24.75 -20.33 -32.42
CA ILE A 244 -24.50 -20.66 -31.02
C ILE A 244 -23.07 -20.24 -30.59
N GLY A 245 -22.06 -20.55 -31.41
CA GLY A 245 -20.67 -20.14 -31.16
C GLY A 245 -20.50 -18.63 -31.08
N ALA A 246 -21.19 -17.88 -31.96
CA ALA A 246 -21.21 -16.42 -31.93
C ALA A 246 -21.85 -15.87 -30.65
N VAL A 247 -22.95 -16.47 -30.17
CA VAL A 247 -23.57 -16.07 -28.88
C VAL A 247 -22.60 -16.28 -27.72
N PHE A 248 -21.85 -17.38 -27.67
CA PHE A 248 -20.83 -17.61 -26.63
C PHE A 248 -19.72 -16.55 -26.65
N LEU A 249 -19.21 -16.18 -27.83
CA LEU A 249 -18.22 -15.10 -27.97
C LEU A 249 -18.78 -13.73 -27.58
N TYR A 250 -20.07 -13.50 -27.77
CA TYR A 250 -20.71 -12.27 -27.31
C TYR A 250 -20.97 -12.26 -25.80
N CYS A 251 -21.25 -13.42 -25.20
CA CYS A 251 -21.34 -13.56 -23.74
C CYS A 251 -19.99 -13.30 -23.04
N LEU A 252 -18.86 -13.61 -23.67
CA LEU A 252 -17.52 -13.24 -23.17
C LEU A 252 -17.43 -11.74 -22.82
N ALA A 253 -17.87 -10.89 -23.74
CA ALA A 253 -17.83 -9.44 -23.56
C ALA A 253 -18.69 -8.97 -22.38
N LEU A 254 -19.83 -9.64 -22.10
CA LEU A 254 -20.67 -9.35 -20.94
C LEU A 254 -19.99 -9.71 -19.62
N VAL A 255 -19.29 -10.84 -19.56
CA VAL A 255 -18.57 -11.26 -18.36
C VAL A 255 -17.43 -10.30 -18.04
N GLY A 256 -16.71 -9.84 -19.07
CA GLY A 256 -15.58 -8.91 -18.95
C GLY A 256 -15.93 -7.48 -18.54
N TYR A 257 -17.22 -7.09 -18.56
CA TYR A 257 -17.63 -5.74 -18.16
C TYR A 257 -17.53 -5.49 -16.64
N GLY A 258 -17.83 -6.50 -15.82
CA GLY A 258 -17.82 -6.33 -14.37
C GLY A 258 -16.43 -6.39 -13.77
N VAL A 259 -16.35 -6.10 -12.46
CA VAL A 259 -15.09 -6.11 -11.71
C VAL A 259 -14.41 -7.49 -11.85
N PRO A 260 -13.11 -7.54 -12.16
CA PRO A 260 -12.40 -8.81 -12.31
C PRO A 260 -12.43 -9.59 -11.00
N THR A 261 -12.99 -10.79 -11.05
CA THR A 261 -12.99 -11.77 -9.96
C THR A 261 -12.48 -13.09 -10.51
N VAL A 262 -11.97 -13.98 -9.64
CA VAL A 262 -11.51 -15.32 -10.03
C VAL A 262 -12.56 -16.05 -10.87
N MET A 263 -13.84 -15.95 -10.47
CA MET A 263 -14.96 -16.55 -11.21
C MET A 263 -15.16 -15.94 -12.59
N ARG A 264 -15.13 -14.60 -12.71
CA ARG A 264 -15.29 -13.92 -14.01
C ARG A 264 -14.10 -14.18 -14.93
N CYS A 265 -12.87 -14.13 -14.42
CA CYS A 265 -11.67 -14.46 -15.18
C CYS A 265 -11.74 -15.88 -15.73
N THR A 266 -12.18 -16.84 -14.91
CA THR A 266 -12.41 -18.23 -15.35
C THR A 266 -13.47 -18.28 -16.45
N LEU A 267 -14.65 -17.68 -16.23
CA LEU A 267 -15.73 -17.68 -17.22
C LEU A 267 -15.34 -17.01 -18.55
N MET A 268 -14.56 -15.93 -18.51
CA MET A 268 -14.06 -15.27 -19.71
C MET A 268 -13.21 -16.23 -20.55
N GLN A 269 -12.29 -16.95 -19.92
CA GLN A 269 -11.46 -17.91 -20.62
C GLN A 269 -12.29 -19.03 -21.26
N TRP A 270 -13.28 -19.56 -20.53
CA TRP A 270 -14.16 -20.60 -21.04
C TRP A 270 -15.02 -20.13 -22.22
N PHE A 271 -15.69 -18.99 -22.09
CA PHE A 271 -16.53 -18.46 -23.16
C PHE A 271 -15.73 -18.10 -24.41
N LYS A 272 -14.51 -17.57 -24.24
CA LYS A 272 -13.59 -17.29 -25.33
C LYS A 272 -13.24 -18.56 -26.11
N GLU A 273 -12.68 -19.56 -25.42
CA GLU A 273 -12.16 -20.77 -26.08
C GLU A 273 -13.27 -21.65 -26.65
N VAL A 274 -14.36 -21.87 -25.91
CA VAL A 274 -15.50 -22.66 -26.39
C VAL A 274 -16.21 -21.95 -27.54
N GLY A 275 -16.39 -20.63 -27.44
CA GLY A 275 -16.99 -19.81 -28.50
C GLY A 275 -16.15 -19.82 -29.77
N PHE A 276 -14.83 -19.64 -29.63
CA PHE A 276 -13.87 -19.67 -30.74
C PHE A 276 -13.84 -21.04 -31.43
N SER A 277 -13.66 -22.12 -30.65
CA SER A 277 -13.62 -23.50 -31.16
C SER A 277 -14.91 -23.88 -31.88
N THR A 278 -16.07 -23.48 -31.36
CA THR A 278 -17.37 -23.76 -31.98
C THR A 278 -17.59 -22.96 -33.27
N LEU A 279 -17.31 -21.64 -33.25
CA LEU A 279 -17.53 -20.76 -34.39
C LEU A 279 -16.56 -21.08 -35.54
N TYR A 280 -15.26 -21.02 -35.26
CA TYR A 280 -14.23 -21.23 -36.28
C TYR A 280 -14.14 -22.70 -36.69
N GLY A 281 -14.33 -23.65 -35.76
CA GLY A 281 -14.40 -25.08 -36.10
C GLY A 281 -15.56 -25.41 -37.06
N ALA A 282 -16.73 -24.81 -36.85
CA ALA A 282 -17.86 -25.00 -37.77
C ALA A 282 -17.63 -24.33 -39.14
N LEU A 283 -16.98 -23.16 -39.17
CA LEU A 283 -16.59 -22.50 -40.42
C LEU A 283 -15.56 -23.33 -41.21
N LEU A 284 -14.52 -23.84 -40.55
CA LEU A 284 -13.50 -24.71 -41.13
C LEU A 284 -14.10 -25.99 -41.72
N LEU A 285 -15.03 -26.63 -41.00
CA LEU A 285 -15.68 -27.83 -41.49
C LEU A 285 -16.63 -27.54 -42.67
N LYS A 286 -17.23 -26.35 -42.70
CA LYS A 286 -18.04 -25.89 -43.83
C LYS A 286 -17.17 -25.64 -45.07
N THR A 287 -16.01 -24.99 -44.93
CA THR A 287 -15.07 -24.76 -46.04
C THR A 287 -14.42 -26.07 -46.50
N TRP A 288 -14.01 -26.94 -45.58
CA TRP A 288 -13.46 -28.26 -45.89
C TRP A 288 -14.43 -29.13 -46.70
N ARG A 289 -15.72 -29.13 -46.35
CA ARG A 289 -16.74 -29.84 -47.15
C ARG A 289 -16.75 -29.34 -48.60
N ILE A 290 -16.62 -28.03 -48.81
CA ILE A 290 -16.62 -27.41 -50.14
C ILE A 290 -15.35 -27.80 -50.90
N SER A 291 -14.16 -27.71 -50.27
CA SER A 291 -12.89 -28.07 -50.92
C SER A 291 -12.83 -29.55 -51.31
N VAL A 292 -13.37 -30.45 -50.47
CA VAL A 292 -13.47 -31.88 -50.79
C VAL A 292 -14.35 -32.13 -52.01
N VAL A 293 -15.48 -31.42 -52.15
CA VAL A 293 -16.37 -31.55 -53.30
C VAL A 293 -15.68 -31.11 -54.60
N PHE A 294 -14.91 -30.02 -54.58
CA PHE A 294 -14.19 -29.54 -55.75
C PHE A 294 -12.94 -30.35 -56.10
N ARG A 295 -12.33 -31.04 -55.12
CA ARG A 295 -11.13 -31.85 -55.34
C ARG A 295 -11.40 -33.15 -56.11
N VAL A 296 -12.64 -33.65 -56.13
CA VAL A 296 -12.96 -34.89 -56.84
C VAL A 296 -13.03 -34.64 -58.35
N ARG A 297 -11.95 -34.98 -59.07
CA ARG A 297 -11.81 -34.85 -60.54
C ARG A 297 -12.75 -35.78 -61.34
N SER A 298 -13.48 -36.67 -60.67
CA SER A 298 -14.38 -37.66 -61.26
C SER A 298 -15.78 -37.51 -60.65
N ALA A 299 -16.82 -37.62 -61.49
CA ALA A 299 -18.24 -37.40 -61.18
C ALA A 299 -18.86 -38.46 -60.21
N ALA A 300 -18.06 -39.05 -59.33
CA ALA A 300 -18.55 -39.90 -58.25
C ALA A 300 -19.18 -39.02 -57.16
N ARG A 301 -20.51 -39.12 -57.00
CA ARG A 301 -21.26 -38.39 -55.97
C ARG A 301 -20.86 -38.90 -54.56
N VAL A 302 -19.90 -38.23 -53.93
CA VAL A 302 -19.58 -38.46 -52.52
C VAL A 302 -20.67 -37.81 -51.66
N ARG A 303 -21.58 -38.63 -51.10
CA ARG A 303 -22.58 -38.16 -50.12
C ARG A 303 -21.94 -38.04 -48.74
N ILE A 304 -21.44 -36.86 -48.41
CA ILE A 304 -21.00 -36.54 -47.05
C ILE A 304 -22.25 -36.29 -46.19
N THR A 305 -22.39 -37.01 -45.09
CA THR A 305 -23.52 -36.89 -44.16
C THR A 305 -23.24 -35.78 -43.13
N ASP A 306 -24.23 -34.96 -42.79
CA ASP A 306 -24.09 -33.90 -41.77
C ASP A 306 -23.65 -34.47 -40.39
N MET A 307 -24.02 -35.71 -40.09
CA MET A 307 -23.63 -36.39 -38.84
C MET A 307 -22.13 -36.64 -38.74
N ASP A 308 -21.45 -36.97 -39.84
CA ASP A 308 -20.01 -37.21 -39.83
C ASP A 308 -19.24 -35.91 -39.60
N LEU A 309 -19.81 -34.79 -40.05
CA LEU A 309 -19.27 -33.46 -39.83
C LEU A 309 -19.44 -33.01 -38.38
N ILE A 310 -20.63 -33.24 -37.80
CA ILE A 310 -20.91 -32.94 -36.40
C ILE A 310 -20.04 -33.79 -35.47
N LYS A 311 -19.77 -35.06 -35.81
CA LYS A 311 -18.82 -35.90 -35.04
C LYS A 311 -17.41 -35.30 -35.04
N ARG A 312 -16.92 -34.81 -36.18
CA ARG A 312 -15.61 -34.13 -36.28
C ARG A 312 -15.60 -32.84 -35.47
N LEU A 313 -16.65 -32.05 -35.54
CA LEU A 313 -16.78 -30.82 -34.74
C LEU A 313 -16.83 -31.12 -33.24
N GLY A 314 -17.60 -32.14 -32.85
CA GLY A 314 -17.71 -32.59 -31.47
C GLY A 314 -16.36 -33.06 -30.90
N LEU A 315 -15.53 -33.72 -31.72
CA LEU A 315 -14.17 -34.08 -31.34
C LEU A 315 -13.29 -32.83 -31.08
N ILE A 316 -13.36 -31.82 -31.95
CA ILE A 316 -12.62 -30.56 -31.77
C ILE A 316 -13.05 -29.86 -30.47
N ILE A 317 -14.36 -29.73 -30.24
CA ILE A 317 -14.90 -29.11 -29.03
C ILE A 317 -14.53 -29.92 -27.77
N ALA A 318 -14.58 -31.26 -27.82
CA ALA A 318 -14.21 -32.11 -26.71
C ALA A 318 -12.73 -31.95 -26.31
N VAL A 319 -11.82 -31.84 -27.29
CA VAL A 319 -10.41 -31.55 -27.04
C VAL A 319 -10.24 -30.16 -26.40
N SER A 320 -10.93 -29.14 -26.90
CA SER A 320 -10.91 -27.79 -26.31
C SER A 320 -11.44 -27.78 -24.87
N LEU A 321 -12.52 -28.52 -24.58
CA LEU A 321 -13.08 -28.65 -23.22
C LEU A 321 -12.12 -29.37 -22.28
N PHE A 322 -11.49 -30.46 -22.73
CA PHE A 322 -10.48 -31.18 -21.95
C PHE A 322 -9.29 -30.27 -21.60
N TYR A 323 -8.77 -29.52 -22.57
CA TYR A 323 -7.72 -28.52 -22.35
C TYR A 323 -8.12 -27.48 -21.30
N LEU A 324 -9.34 -26.93 -21.38
CA LEU A 324 -9.83 -25.95 -20.42
C LEU A 324 -9.94 -26.53 -19.00
N ILE A 325 -10.44 -27.76 -18.86
CA ILE A 325 -10.53 -28.44 -17.56
C ILE A 325 -9.12 -28.59 -16.97
N VAL A 326 -8.17 -29.12 -17.74
CA VAL A 326 -6.78 -29.28 -17.28
C VAL A 326 -6.20 -27.95 -16.83
N ARG A 327 -6.39 -26.89 -17.63
CA ARG A 327 -5.91 -25.55 -17.29
C ARG A 327 -6.53 -25.03 -15.99
N THR A 328 -7.85 -25.14 -15.82
CA THR A 328 -8.51 -24.66 -14.58
C THR A 328 -8.03 -25.36 -13.32
N VAL A 329 -7.58 -26.62 -13.43
CA VAL A 329 -7.07 -27.41 -12.30
C VAL A 329 -5.60 -27.11 -12.02
N VAL A 330 -4.78 -27.00 -13.07
CA VAL A 330 -3.32 -26.81 -12.95
C VAL A 330 -2.95 -25.37 -12.61
N SER A 331 -3.64 -24.39 -13.19
CA SER A 331 -3.31 -22.97 -13.06
C SER A 331 -4.60 -22.14 -13.06
N PRO A 332 -5.29 -21.99 -11.91
CA PRO A 332 -6.49 -21.17 -11.82
C PRO A 332 -6.15 -19.68 -11.99
N PRO A 333 -6.96 -18.91 -12.75
CA PRO A 333 -6.67 -17.51 -13.02
C PRO A 333 -6.84 -16.66 -11.76
N THR A 334 -5.80 -15.90 -11.41
CA THR A 334 -5.79 -14.95 -10.29
C THR A 334 -6.04 -13.52 -10.80
N VAL A 335 -6.35 -12.60 -9.87
CA VAL A 335 -6.48 -11.17 -10.18
C VAL A 335 -5.20 -10.47 -9.75
N GLU A 336 -4.55 -9.82 -10.70
CA GLU A 336 -3.29 -9.09 -10.48
C GLU A 336 -3.48 -7.60 -10.69
N ILE A 337 -2.65 -6.81 -10.00
CA ILE A 337 -2.64 -5.35 -10.11
C ILE A 337 -1.61 -4.97 -11.17
N GLY A 338 -2.08 -4.63 -12.37
CA GLY A 338 -1.24 -4.04 -13.41
C GLY A 338 -0.90 -2.59 -13.06
N LYS A 339 0.36 -2.20 -13.30
CA LYS A 339 0.79 -0.79 -13.23
C LYS A 339 0.92 -0.22 -14.65
N SER A 340 0.33 0.95 -14.88
CA SER A 340 0.48 1.69 -16.14
C SER A 340 1.72 2.61 -16.10
N LEU A 341 2.04 3.24 -17.24
CA LEU A 341 3.18 4.15 -17.45
C LEU A 341 3.19 5.39 -16.53
N HIS A 342 2.08 5.66 -15.87
CA HIS A 342 1.88 6.76 -14.90
C HIS A 342 1.65 6.24 -13.46
N ASP A 343 2.08 5.01 -13.15
CA ASP A 343 1.87 4.33 -11.85
C ASP A 343 0.39 4.12 -11.43
N LEU A 344 -0.55 4.30 -12.35
CA LEU A 344 -1.95 3.95 -12.09
C LEU A 344 -2.10 2.43 -11.98
N LYS A 345 -2.85 2.01 -10.96
CA LYS A 345 -3.19 0.62 -10.66
C LYS A 345 -4.49 0.25 -11.38
N ALA A 346 -4.48 -0.87 -12.08
CA ALA A 346 -5.67 -1.48 -12.65
C ALA A 346 -5.75 -2.96 -12.27
N TYR A 347 -6.92 -3.41 -11.84
CA TYR A 347 -7.17 -4.82 -11.61
C TYR A 347 -7.39 -5.52 -12.96
N GLN A 348 -6.62 -6.56 -13.22
CA GLN A 348 -6.73 -7.36 -14.43
C GLN A 348 -6.61 -8.85 -14.10
N CYS A 349 -7.14 -9.72 -14.96
CA CYS A 349 -6.91 -11.16 -14.83
C CYS A 349 -5.44 -11.47 -15.17
N SER A 350 -4.82 -12.38 -14.43
CA SER A 350 -3.46 -12.86 -14.71
C SER A 350 -3.39 -13.51 -16.10
N TYR A 351 -2.24 -13.38 -16.74
CA TYR A 351 -2.00 -13.83 -18.11
C TYR A 351 -0.81 -14.78 -18.14
N ASP A 352 -1.08 -16.06 -18.37
CA ASP A 352 -0.08 -17.13 -18.27
C ASP A 352 0.41 -17.61 -19.64
N TRP A 353 1.46 -18.44 -19.65
CA TRP A 353 1.93 -19.15 -20.84
C TRP A 353 0.79 -19.89 -21.58
N TRP A 354 -0.18 -20.42 -20.85
CA TRP A 354 -1.35 -21.09 -21.44
C TRP A 354 -2.20 -20.15 -22.32
N ASP A 355 -2.30 -18.87 -21.99
CA ASP A 355 -3.00 -17.89 -22.82
C ASP A 355 -2.19 -17.55 -24.07
N TYR A 356 -0.86 -17.45 -23.95
CA TYR A 356 0.01 -17.29 -25.11
C TYR A 356 -0.09 -18.48 -26.06
N ALA A 357 -0.02 -19.70 -25.54
CA ALA A 357 -0.13 -20.93 -26.34
C ALA A 357 -1.49 -21.04 -27.04
N ALA A 358 -2.59 -20.72 -26.36
CA ALA A 358 -3.93 -20.73 -26.95
C ALA A 358 -4.10 -19.67 -28.05
N ASN A 359 -3.57 -18.46 -27.84
CA ASN A 359 -3.60 -17.40 -28.86
C ASN A 359 -2.76 -17.73 -30.09
N ILE A 360 -1.59 -18.35 -29.90
CA ILE A 360 -0.74 -18.80 -31.02
C ILE A 360 -1.47 -19.90 -31.80
N GLY A 361 -2.03 -20.90 -31.11
CA GLY A 361 -2.76 -21.99 -31.77
C GLY A 361 -4.01 -21.53 -32.53
N SER A 362 -4.71 -20.51 -32.03
CA SER A 362 -5.86 -19.92 -32.73
C SER A 362 -5.46 -19.08 -33.95
N LEU A 363 -4.32 -18.38 -33.91
CA LEU A 363 -3.78 -17.63 -35.05
C LEU A 363 -3.32 -18.56 -36.17
N GLU A 364 -2.58 -19.64 -35.84
CA GLU A 364 -2.16 -20.63 -36.83
C GLU A 364 -3.35 -21.36 -37.47
N GLY A 365 -4.38 -21.68 -36.67
CA GLY A 365 -5.63 -22.26 -37.16
C GLY A 365 -6.43 -21.31 -38.07
N GLY A 366 -6.40 -20.00 -37.80
CA GLY A 366 -7.01 -18.97 -38.62
C GLY A 366 -6.29 -18.78 -39.96
N MET A 367 -4.96 -18.66 -39.94
CA MET A 367 -4.13 -18.51 -41.14
C MET A 367 -4.20 -19.73 -42.07
N ALA A 368 -4.30 -20.95 -41.51
CA ALA A 368 -4.48 -22.16 -42.31
C ALA A 368 -5.82 -22.16 -43.11
N SER A 369 -6.82 -21.43 -42.63
CA SER A 369 -8.13 -21.31 -43.28
C SER A 369 -8.16 -20.29 -44.43
N GLU A 370 -7.30 -19.25 -44.36
CA GLU A 370 -7.17 -18.23 -45.42
C GLU A 370 -6.25 -18.70 -46.56
N LEU A 371 -5.28 -19.58 -46.29
CA LEU A 371 -4.37 -20.11 -47.32
C LEU A 371 -4.99 -21.20 -48.22
N GLU A 372 -6.20 -21.68 -47.89
CA GLU A 372 -6.97 -22.64 -48.71
C GLU A 372 -8.11 -22.00 -49.54
N GLN A 373 -8.30 -20.66 -49.48
CA GLN A 373 -9.15 -19.90 -50.41
C GLN A 373 -8.33 -19.38 -51.59
#